data_AF-I1BJ24-F1
#
_entry.id   AF-I1BJ24-F1
#
_cell.length_a   1.000
_cell.length_b   1.000
_cell.length_c   1.000
_cell.angle_alpha   90.00
_cell.angle_beta   90.00
_cell.angle_gamma   90.00
#
_symmetry.space_group_name_H-M   'P 1'
#
loop_
_entity.id
_entity.type
_entity.pdbx_description
1 polymer ?
#
loop_
_entity_poly.entity_id
_entity_poly.type
_entity_poly.pdbx_seq_one_letter_code
_entity_poly.pdbx_strand_id
1 'polypeptide(L)'
;MPPDHKSDHLHRPKLRKAQLDILKDLVNFGTSFISDNPTTMNQYKNYERDQYENKSLRGHGLLDHITNLLENDNTESFVQRLWTVEIEGLSNKAVALLDIIRYILTSFHLVFSDAALLTQNHERTPFIENIVPSLLSLSKITGFAEFKWCETEFTSNKYLELSEHDYRRSNAKYADALGCLRTSNSMEIIIVEASSGKLKENTVHSIEDSLKLLECCVFSLKKEAILNKNSSIATFKKLKVFGIQVIKNQVVLSELYMNNKKSWNFIEKRTATLPSPWKDCILLIQ
;
A
#
# COMPACT_ATOMS: atom_id res chain seq x y z
N MET A 1 26.60 10.09 6.59
CA MET A 1 26.41 10.46 5.16
C MET A 1 24.95 10.23 4.83
N PRO A 2 24.24 11.17 4.19
CA PRO A 2 22.92 10.87 3.67
C PRO A 2 23.05 9.76 2.61
N PRO A 3 22.11 8.79 2.55
CA PRO A 3 22.13 7.77 1.52
C PRO A 3 22.05 8.42 0.13
N ASP A 4 22.76 7.84 -0.84
CA ASP A 4 22.73 8.29 -2.23
C ASP A 4 21.32 8.03 -2.82
N HIS A 5 20.51 9.10 -2.92
CA HIS A 5 19.11 9.08 -3.38
C HIS A 5 18.90 8.48 -4.77
N LYS A 6 19.95 8.24 -5.56
CA LYS A 6 19.82 7.60 -6.87
C LYS A 6 19.46 6.10 -6.79
N SER A 7 19.75 5.43 -5.67
CA SER A 7 19.41 4.02 -5.47
C SER A 7 17.94 3.79 -5.01
N ASP A 8 17.30 4.82 -4.44
CA ASP A 8 15.95 4.75 -3.83
C ASP A 8 14.81 4.49 -4.82
N HIS A 9 15.06 4.67 -6.13
CA HIS A 9 14.04 4.50 -7.17
C HIS A 9 14.07 3.12 -7.85
N LEU A 10 15.08 2.29 -7.56
CA LEU A 10 15.28 1.05 -8.33
C LEU A 10 14.13 0.05 -8.12
N HIS A 11 13.58 -0.02 -6.91
CA HIS A 11 12.57 -1.02 -6.52
C HIS A 11 11.19 -0.38 -6.29
N ARG A 12 10.74 0.48 -7.21
CA ARG A 12 9.41 1.12 -7.14
C ARG A 12 8.52 0.67 -8.30
N PRO A 13 7.18 0.84 -8.19
CA PRO A 13 6.26 0.60 -9.30
C PRO A 13 6.76 1.27 -10.57
N LYS A 14 6.63 0.59 -11.70
CA LYS A 14 7.16 1.07 -12.97
C LYS A 14 6.38 0.49 -14.14
N LEU A 15 6.22 1.30 -15.19
CA LEU A 15 5.53 0.91 -16.43
C LEU A 15 6.48 1.06 -17.61
N ARG A 16 6.30 0.22 -18.64
CA ARG A 16 7.00 0.35 -19.92
C ARG A 16 6.52 1.60 -20.64
N LYS A 17 7.40 2.23 -21.41
CA LYS A 17 7.06 3.39 -22.25
C LYS A 17 5.81 3.15 -23.11
N ALA A 18 5.73 1.99 -23.78
CA ALA A 18 4.56 1.64 -24.59
C ALA A 18 3.25 1.57 -23.78
N GLN A 19 3.29 1.14 -22.51
CA GLN A 19 2.11 1.13 -21.64
C GLN A 19 1.72 2.58 -21.27
N LEU A 20 2.70 3.42 -20.95
CA LEU A 20 2.48 4.85 -20.66
C LEU A 20 1.88 5.59 -21.86
N ASP A 21 2.36 5.31 -23.07
CA ASP A 21 1.86 5.91 -24.30
C ASP A 21 0.37 5.56 -24.56
N ILE A 22 -0.06 4.36 -24.16
CA ILE A 22 -1.47 3.93 -24.24
C ILE A 22 -2.32 4.63 -23.16
N LEU A 23 -1.75 4.84 -21.97
CA LEU A 23 -2.49 5.34 -20.79
C LEU A 23 -2.56 6.87 -20.69
N LYS A 24 -1.74 7.60 -21.44
CA LYS A 24 -1.58 9.07 -21.32
C LYS A 24 -2.87 9.89 -21.39
N ASP A 25 -3.88 9.41 -22.11
CA ASP A 25 -5.18 10.11 -22.26
C ASP A 25 -6.24 9.61 -21.26
N LEU A 26 -5.92 8.54 -20.50
CA LEU A 26 -6.83 7.85 -19.59
C LEU A 26 -6.45 8.04 -18.12
N VAL A 27 -5.16 8.18 -17.81
CA VAL A 27 -4.64 8.26 -16.44
C VAL A 27 -3.66 9.41 -16.35
N ASN A 28 -3.92 10.35 -15.43
CA ASN A 28 -2.94 11.34 -15.02
C ASN A 28 -2.14 10.77 -13.85
N PHE A 29 -0.82 10.80 -13.97
CA PHE A 29 0.09 10.24 -12.99
C PHE A 29 0.72 11.31 -12.12
N GLY A 30 0.84 11.00 -10.82
CA GLY A 30 1.69 11.71 -9.88
C GLY A 30 2.50 10.69 -9.08
N THR A 31 3.57 10.17 -9.67
CA THR A 31 4.39 9.11 -9.07
C THR A 31 5.87 9.44 -9.18
N SER A 32 6.73 8.64 -8.51
CA SER A 32 8.17 8.86 -8.61
C SER A 32 8.74 8.58 -10.02
N PHE A 33 8.04 7.81 -10.85
CA PHE A 33 8.52 7.40 -12.18
C PHE A 33 7.88 8.18 -13.35
N ILE A 34 6.70 8.77 -13.14
CA ILE A 34 6.07 9.62 -14.15
C ILE A 34 5.17 10.67 -13.49
N SER A 35 5.23 11.86 -14.07
CA SER A 35 4.30 12.94 -13.79
C SER A 35 3.95 13.63 -15.11
N ASP A 36 2.68 13.62 -15.47
CA ASP A 36 2.17 14.17 -16.74
C ASP A 36 1.35 15.46 -16.57
N ASN A 37 0.95 15.79 -15.34
CA ASN A 37 0.14 16.96 -15.04
C ASN A 37 0.65 17.71 -13.79
N PRO A 38 0.73 19.05 -13.81
CA PRO A 38 1.12 19.85 -12.64
C PRO A 38 0.30 19.58 -11.37
N THR A 39 -0.99 19.24 -11.52
CA THR A 39 -1.89 18.98 -10.38
C THR A 39 -1.49 17.71 -9.64
N THR A 40 -1.35 16.59 -10.36
CA THR A 40 -0.94 15.31 -9.77
C THR A 40 0.49 15.37 -9.25
N MET A 41 1.38 16.11 -9.92
CA MET A 41 2.74 16.37 -9.43
C MET A 41 2.74 17.12 -8.10
N ASN A 42 1.94 18.17 -7.98
CA ASN A 42 1.84 18.94 -6.74
C ASN A 42 1.28 18.09 -5.60
N GLN A 43 0.31 17.21 -5.90
CA GLN A 43 -0.20 16.26 -4.91
C GLN A 43 0.86 15.25 -4.47
N TYR A 44 1.61 14.66 -5.41
CA TYR A 44 2.73 13.76 -5.12
C TYR A 44 3.78 14.44 -4.22
N LYS A 45 4.23 15.65 -4.59
CA LYS A 45 5.19 16.43 -3.79
C LYS A 45 4.67 16.78 -2.39
N ASN A 46 3.38 17.06 -2.26
CA ASN A 46 2.79 17.29 -0.94
C ASN A 46 2.80 16.02 -0.10
N TYR A 47 2.50 14.85 -0.69
CA TYR A 47 2.60 13.59 0.01
C TYR A 47 4.04 13.25 0.41
N GLU A 48 5.01 13.49 -0.47
CA GLU A 48 6.44 13.31 -0.17
C GLU A 48 6.87 14.19 1.02
N ARG A 49 6.46 15.48 1.02
CA ARG A 49 6.70 16.38 2.16
C ARG A 49 6.01 15.90 3.44
N ASP A 50 4.74 15.50 3.35
CA ASP A 50 3.99 15.00 4.50
C ASP A 50 4.63 13.74 5.12
N GLN A 51 5.25 12.91 4.28
CA GLN A 51 6.00 11.73 4.73
C GLN A 51 7.31 12.14 5.40
N TYR A 52 8.11 13.00 4.76
CA TYR A 52 9.36 13.50 5.32
C TYR A 52 9.16 14.16 6.69
N GLU A 53 8.07 14.91 6.86
CA GLU A 53 7.71 15.53 8.13
C GLU A 53 7.07 14.56 9.13
N ASN A 54 6.77 13.32 8.73
CA ASN A 54 6.05 12.30 9.51
C ASN A 54 4.75 12.85 10.11
N LYS A 55 3.99 13.64 9.32
CA LYS A 55 2.83 14.40 9.81
C LYS A 55 1.78 13.55 10.52
N SER A 56 1.57 12.31 10.08
CA SER A 56 0.60 11.40 10.70
C SER A 56 0.99 11.03 12.13
N LEU A 57 2.26 10.68 12.36
CA LEU A 57 2.75 10.31 13.70
C LEU A 57 2.88 11.55 14.59
N ARG A 58 3.41 12.67 14.05
CA ARG A 58 3.52 13.94 14.79
C ARG A 58 2.15 14.49 15.18
N GLY A 59 1.19 14.49 14.25
CA GLY A 59 -0.18 14.97 14.48
C GLY A 59 -0.94 14.16 15.52
N HIS A 60 -0.47 12.95 15.85
CA HIS A 60 -1.01 12.09 16.90
C HIS A 60 -0.14 12.03 18.16
N GLY A 61 0.97 12.79 18.24
CA GLY A 61 1.88 12.79 19.39
C GLY A 61 2.67 11.49 19.56
N LEU A 62 2.73 10.64 18.52
CA LEU A 62 3.31 9.30 18.61
C LEU A 62 4.77 9.23 18.18
N LEU A 63 5.23 10.17 17.35
CA LEU A 63 6.55 10.05 16.70
C LEU A 63 7.68 9.90 17.72
N ASP A 64 7.83 10.86 18.64
CA ASP A 64 8.96 10.87 19.58
C ASP A 64 8.94 9.63 20.50
N HIS A 65 7.75 9.17 20.89
CA HIS A 65 7.58 7.96 21.68
C HIS A 65 8.05 6.70 20.94
N ILE A 66 7.68 6.55 19.67
CA ILE A 66 8.07 5.40 18.86
C ILE A 66 9.57 5.47 18.53
N THR A 67 10.10 6.66 18.22
CA THR A 67 11.55 6.87 18.01
C THR A 67 12.34 6.41 19.22
N ASN A 68 12.00 6.88 20.42
CA ASN A 68 12.68 6.50 21.66
C ASN A 68 12.62 4.98 21.92
N LEU A 69 11.54 4.31 21.52
CA LEU A 69 11.42 2.86 21.65
C LEU A 69 12.31 2.09 20.68
N LEU A 70 12.43 2.57 19.44
CA LEU A 70 13.21 1.93 18.38
C LEU A 70 14.71 2.19 18.48
N GLU A 71 15.12 3.33 19.03
CA GLU A 71 16.53 3.67 19.28
C GLU A 71 17.14 2.90 20.47
N ASN A 72 16.33 2.19 21.25
CA ASN A 72 16.81 1.43 22.39
C ASN A 72 17.41 0.08 21.95
N ASP A 73 18.71 -0.12 22.20
CA ASP A 73 19.46 -1.31 21.79
C ASP A 73 19.04 -2.62 22.51
N ASN A 74 18.27 -2.56 23.61
CA ASN A 74 17.84 -3.75 24.33
C ASN A 74 16.62 -4.38 23.63
N THR A 75 16.89 -5.34 22.73
CA THR A 75 15.88 -6.07 21.98
C THR A 75 15.14 -7.14 22.79
N GLU A 76 15.74 -7.70 23.84
CA GLU A 76 15.16 -8.81 24.62
C GLU A 76 13.85 -8.42 25.32
N SER A 77 13.78 -7.21 25.88
CA SER A 77 12.58 -6.69 26.56
C SER A 77 11.74 -5.75 25.68
N PHE A 78 12.07 -5.63 24.39
CA PHE A 78 11.42 -4.68 23.48
C PHE A 78 9.91 -4.86 23.44
N VAL A 79 9.42 -6.09 23.21
CA VAL A 79 7.98 -6.37 23.12
C VAL A 79 7.28 -6.01 24.41
N GLN A 80 7.84 -6.37 25.57
CA GLN A 80 7.26 -6.00 26.85
C GLN A 80 7.14 -4.48 26.99
N ARG A 81 8.22 -3.73 26.74
CA ARG A 81 8.20 -2.26 26.81
C ARG A 81 7.18 -1.64 25.87
N LEU A 82 7.13 -2.11 24.63
CA LEU A 82 6.21 -1.62 23.59
C LEU A 82 4.74 -1.68 24.03
N TRP A 83 4.36 -2.75 24.75
CA TRP A 83 2.99 -2.96 25.23
C TRP A 83 2.71 -2.31 26.58
N THR A 84 3.73 -2.04 27.40
CA THR A 84 3.56 -1.38 28.72
C THR A 84 3.71 0.14 28.70
N VAL A 85 4.19 0.72 27.59
CA VAL A 85 4.28 2.19 27.46
C VAL A 85 2.88 2.79 27.47
N GLU A 86 2.60 3.64 28.45
CA GLU A 86 1.40 4.46 28.51
C GLU A 86 1.71 5.86 27.97
N ILE A 87 0.88 6.34 27.06
CA ILE A 87 0.98 7.69 26.50
C ILE A 87 -0.31 8.42 26.89
N GLU A 88 -0.20 9.39 27.79
CA GLU A 88 -1.35 10.15 28.27
C GLU A 88 -1.89 11.11 27.20
N GLY A 89 -3.19 11.38 27.26
CA GLY A 89 -3.83 12.40 26.40
C GLY A 89 -4.05 12.01 24.93
N LEU A 90 -3.86 10.74 24.57
CA LEU A 90 -4.11 10.27 23.20
C LEU A 90 -5.61 10.28 22.86
N SER A 91 -5.94 10.78 21.67
CA SER A 91 -7.26 10.61 21.07
C SER A 91 -7.53 9.14 20.73
N ASN A 92 -8.80 8.73 20.61
CA ASN A 92 -9.17 7.36 20.20
C ASN A 92 -8.51 6.92 18.87
N LYS A 93 -8.34 7.86 17.93
CA LYS A 93 -7.65 7.58 16.65
C LYS A 93 -6.15 7.34 16.86
N ALA A 94 -5.52 8.10 17.75
CA ALA A 94 -4.12 7.92 18.09
C ALA A 94 -3.87 6.61 18.85
N VAL A 95 -4.78 6.22 19.75
CA VAL A 95 -4.74 4.90 20.42
C VAL A 95 -4.84 3.77 19.39
N ALA A 96 -5.81 3.84 18.48
CA ALA A 96 -5.95 2.85 17.41
C ALA A 96 -4.69 2.77 16.52
N LEU A 97 -4.09 3.90 16.16
CA LEU A 97 -2.84 3.94 15.40
C LEU A 97 -1.67 3.35 16.18
N LEU A 98 -1.56 3.67 17.47
CA LEU A 98 -0.54 3.10 18.35
C LEU A 98 -0.66 1.58 18.43
N ASP A 99 -1.87 1.05 18.60
CA ASP A 99 -2.09 -0.40 18.66
C ASP A 99 -1.73 -1.09 17.34
N ILE A 100 -2.04 -0.49 16.19
CA ILE A 100 -1.60 -0.98 14.88
C ILE A 100 -0.07 -1.07 14.84
N ILE A 101 0.62 0.02 15.24
CA ILE A 101 2.07 0.08 15.26
C ILE A 101 2.65 -0.97 16.22
N ARG A 102 2.03 -1.20 17.38
CA ARG A 102 2.46 -2.23 18.33
C ARG A 102 2.43 -3.63 17.73
N TYR A 103 1.35 -3.99 17.03
CA TYR A 103 1.27 -5.29 16.35
C TYR A 103 2.31 -5.39 15.24
N ILE A 104 2.49 -4.34 14.44
CA ILE A 104 3.50 -4.30 13.36
C ILE A 104 4.91 -4.53 13.93
N LEU A 105 5.31 -3.75 14.94
CA LEU A 105 6.64 -3.85 15.53
C LEU A 105 6.86 -5.15 16.30
N THR A 106 5.83 -5.71 16.92
CA THR A 106 5.90 -7.05 17.54
C THR A 106 6.14 -8.13 16.49
N SER A 107 5.46 -8.05 15.34
CA SER A 107 5.68 -9.00 14.24
C SER A 107 7.07 -8.86 13.63
N PHE A 108 7.56 -7.63 13.40
CA PHE A 108 8.94 -7.43 12.94
C PHE A 108 9.95 -7.99 13.94
N HIS A 109 9.76 -7.75 15.25
CA HIS A 109 10.65 -8.27 16.28
C HIS A 109 10.74 -9.80 16.24
N LEU A 110 9.59 -10.48 16.08
CA LEU A 110 9.54 -11.94 15.91
C LEU A 110 10.30 -12.40 14.66
N VAL A 111 10.06 -11.77 13.51
CA VAL A 111 10.72 -12.12 12.23
C VAL A 111 12.23 -11.94 12.31
N PHE A 112 12.72 -10.90 12.99
CA PHE A 112 14.15 -10.63 13.15
C PHE A 112 14.81 -11.39 14.30
N SER A 113 14.03 -12.10 15.12
CA SER A 113 14.56 -12.99 16.15
C SER A 113 15.14 -14.28 15.55
N ASP A 114 14.76 -14.64 14.32
CA ASP A 114 15.35 -15.74 13.58
C ASP A 114 16.56 -15.26 12.77
N ALA A 115 17.74 -15.79 13.08
CA ALA A 115 19.00 -15.49 12.39
C ALA A 115 19.17 -16.26 11.07
N ALA A 116 18.17 -17.06 10.66
CA ALA A 116 18.25 -17.84 9.44
C ALA A 116 18.39 -16.92 8.21
N LEU A 117 19.57 -16.98 7.59
CA LEU A 117 19.85 -16.42 6.28
C LEU A 117 18.74 -16.87 5.31
N LEU A 118 17.92 -15.93 4.84
CA LEU A 118 16.92 -16.17 3.80
C LEU A 118 17.63 -16.69 2.55
N THR A 119 17.63 -18.01 2.36
CA THR A 119 18.23 -18.68 1.20
C THR A 119 17.29 -18.69 0.00
N GLN A 120 16.00 -18.35 0.20
CA GLN A 120 14.96 -18.39 -0.83
C GLN A 120 14.47 -16.98 -1.19
N ASN A 121 14.46 -16.66 -2.49
CA ASN A 121 13.98 -15.39 -3.03
C ASN A 121 12.48 -15.42 -3.41
N HIS A 122 11.69 -16.24 -2.74
CA HIS A 122 10.25 -16.30 -2.99
C HIS A 122 9.57 -15.04 -2.43
N GLU A 123 8.60 -14.46 -3.13
CA GLU A 123 7.94 -13.20 -2.73
C GLU A 123 6.94 -13.36 -1.57
N ARG A 124 6.29 -14.53 -1.47
CA ARG A 124 5.24 -14.76 -0.45
C ARG A 124 5.72 -14.81 0.99
N THR A 125 6.88 -15.40 1.29
CA THR A 125 7.42 -15.44 2.66
C THR A 125 7.65 -14.03 3.22
N PRO A 126 8.41 -13.15 2.54
CA PRO A 126 8.56 -11.77 2.98
C PRO A 126 7.25 -10.99 3.01
N PHE A 127 6.32 -11.27 2.09
CA PHE A 127 4.99 -10.66 2.11
C PHE A 127 4.21 -11.04 3.38
N ILE A 128 4.14 -12.32 3.71
CA ILE A 128 3.44 -12.84 4.90
C ILE A 128 4.06 -12.31 6.18
N GLU A 129 5.40 -12.26 6.26
CA GLU A 129 6.10 -11.83 7.46
C GLU A 129 6.03 -10.33 7.72
N ASN A 130 6.08 -9.50 6.66
CA ASN A 130 6.32 -8.05 6.81
C ASN A 130 5.11 -7.19 6.42
N ILE A 131 4.15 -7.72 5.65
CA ILE A 131 3.03 -6.94 5.11
C ILE A 131 1.70 -7.37 5.71
N VAL A 132 1.44 -8.68 5.77
CA VAL A 132 0.18 -9.22 6.31
C VAL A 132 -0.10 -8.74 7.75
N PRO A 133 0.86 -8.67 8.69
CA PRO A 133 0.59 -8.18 10.03
C PRO A 133 0.09 -6.72 10.07
N SER A 134 0.63 -5.87 9.20
CA SER A 134 0.22 -4.46 9.07
C SER A 134 -1.21 -4.32 8.55
N LEU A 135 -1.56 -5.09 7.53
CA LEU A 135 -2.91 -5.07 6.96
C LEU A 135 -3.94 -5.73 7.89
N LEU A 136 -3.55 -6.82 8.57
CA LEU A 136 -4.39 -7.51 9.54
C LEU A 136 -4.69 -6.61 10.74
N SER A 137 -3.68 -5.97 11.33
CA SER A 137 -3.86 -5.05 12.46
C SER A 137 -4.73 -3.86 12.07
N LEU A 138 -4.48 -3.24 10.89
CA LEU A 138 -5.35 -2.20 10.34
C LEU A 138 -6.82 -2.67 10.28
N SER A 139 -7.06 -3.86 9.73
CA SER A 139 -8.42 -4.43 9.61
C SER A 139 -9.09 -4.67 10.95
N LYS A 140 -8.39 -5.31 11.89
CA LYS A 140 -8.98 -5.73 13.17
C LYS A 140 -9.20 -4.56 14.12
N ILE A 141 -8.33 -3.55 14.09
CA ILE A 141 -8.44 -2.39 14.99
C ILE A 141 -9.42 -1.35 14.44
N THR A 142 -9.36 -1.04 13.14
CA THR A 142 -10.21 0.02 12.58
C THR A 142 -11.57 -0.46 12.09
N GLY A 143 -11.69 -1.76 11.76
CA GLY A 143 -12.85 -2.29 11.05
C GLY A 143 -13.04 -1.74 9.63
N PHE A 144 -12.07 -0.98 9.11
CA PHE A 144 -12.16 -0.24 7.84
C PHE A 144 -12.37 -1.16 6.63
N ALA A 145 -11.58 -2.23 6.55
CA ALA A 145 -11.65 -3.21 5.49
C ALA A 145 -11.55 -4.63 6.06
N GLU A 146 -12.17 -5.59 5.39
CA GLU A 146 -11.94 -7.02 5.58
C GLU A 146 -10.99 -7.51 4.50
N PHE A 147 -9.95 -8.27 4.89
CA PHE A 147 -8.96 -8.77 3.94
C PHE A 147 -9.19 -10.25 3.63
N LYS A 148 -9.07 -10.55 2.34
CA LYS A 148 -8.88 -11.89 1.79
C LYS A 148 -7.42 -12.02 1.35
N TRP A 149 -6.85 -13.21 1.50
CA TRP A 149 -5.43 -13.47 1.33
C TRP A 149 -5.19 -14.58 0.31
N CYS A 150 -3.98 -14.61 -0.23
CA CYS A 150 -3.45 -15.69 -1.05
C CYS A 150 -4.26 -15.92 -2.35
N GLU A 151 -3.88 -15.22 -3.42
CA GLU A 151 -4.48 -15.40 -4.74
C GLU A 151 -6.01 -15.27 -4.70
N THR A 152 -6.50 -14.15 -4.18
CA THR A 152 -7.95 -13.90 -4.11
C THR A 152 -8.43 -13.38 -5.45
N GLU A 153 -9.46 -14.04 -6.02
CA GLU A 153 -10.09 -13.62 -7.28
C GLU A 153 -10.72 -12.22 -7.16
N PHE A 154 -10.43 -11.37 -8.14
CA PHE A 154 -10.92 -10.01 -8.25
C PHE A 154 -12.29 -9.98 -8.92
N THR A 155 -13.33 -9.69 -8.13
CA THR A 155 -14.74 -9.82 -8.54
C THR A 155 -15.18 -8.69 -9.47
N SER A 156 -14.60 -7.50 -9.38
CA SER A 156 -14.99 -6.38 -10.25
C SER A 156 -14.70 -6.64 -11.72
N ASN A 157 -13.62 -7.36 -12.07
CA ASN A 157 -13.32 -7.72 -13.46
C ASN A 157 -14.46 -8.55 -14.07
N LYS A 158 -14.86 -9.60 -13.34
CA LYS A 158 -15.96 -10.50 -13.73
C LYS A 158 -17.29 -9.77 -13.84
N TYR A 159 -17.57 -8.81 -12.95
CA TYR A 159 -18.79 -8.02 -12.99
C TYR A 159 -18.86 -7.13 -14.23
N LEU A 160 -17.75 -6.47 -14.58
CA LEU A 160 -17.69 -5.56 -15.72
C LEU A 160 -17.92 -6.29 -17.04
N GLU A 161 -17.29 -7.45 -17.23
CA GLU A 161 -17.48 -8.30 -18.42
C GLU A 161 -18.95 -8.67 -18.64
N LEU A 162 -19.64 -9.06 -17.57
CA LEU A 162 -21.07 -9.40 -17.64
C LEU A 162 -21.93 -8.17 -17.94
N SER A 163 -21.59 -7.02 -17.37
CA SER A 163 -22.37 -5.78 -17.52
C SER A 163 -22.24 -5.15 -18.91
N GLU A 164 -21.09 -5.30 -19.57
CA GLU A 164 -20.83 -4.75 -20.91
C GLU A 164 -21.31 -5.67 -22.04
N HIS A 165 -21.90 -6.83 -21.73
CA HIS A 165 -22.34 -7.86 -22.70
C HIS A 165 -21.23 -8.31 -23.66
N ASP A 166 -19.95 -8.10 -23.30
CA ASP A 166 -18.83 -8.50 -24.14
C ASP A 166 -18.66 -10.03 -24.10
N TYR A 167 -19.10 -10.71 -23.03
CA TYR A 167 -19.02 -12.17 -22.80
C TYR A 167 -17.66 -12.83 -23.11
N ARG A 168 -16.63 -12.03 -23.38
CA ARG A 168 -15.26 -12.47 -23.55
C ARG A 168 -14.78 -12.91 -22.19
N ARG A 169 -14.58 -14.21 -22.05
CA ARG A 169 -13.98 -14.83 -20.87
C ARG A 169 -12.55 -14.30 -20.76
N SER A 170 -12.34 -13.20 -20.02
CA SER A 170 -10.97 -12.81 -19.69
C SER A 170 -10.45 -13.76 -18.61
N ASN A 171 -9.14 -13.91 -18.54
CA ASN A 171 -8.54 -14.71 -17.48
C ASN A 171 -8.86 -14.06 -16.13
N ALA A 172 -9.29 -14.87 -15.17
CA ALA A 172 -9.52 -14.41 -13.80
C ALA A 172 -8.24 -13.74 -13.28
N LYS A 173 -8.42 -12.57 -12.66
CA LYS A 173 -7.33 -11.85 -12.01
C LYS A 173 -7.35 -12.16 -10.53
N TYR A 174 -6.18 -12.39 -9.97
CA TYR A 174 -5.99 -12.74 -8.57
C TYR A 174 -5.07 -11.72 -7.94
N ALA A 175 -5.29 -11.37 -6.68
CA ALA A 175 -4.40 -10.49 -5.91
C ALA A 175 -3.84 -11.23 -4.70
N ASP A 176 -2.62 -10.90 -4.29
CA ASP A 176 -1.98 -11.49 -3.10
C ASP A 176 -2.75 -11.16 -1.82
N ALA A 177 -3.27 -9.93 -1.74
CA ALA A 177 -4.29 -9.58 -0.75
C ALA A 177 -5.31 -8.59 -1.31
N LEU A 178 -6.55 -8.73 -0.85
CA LEU A 178 -7.68 -7.94 -1.28
C LEU A 178 -8.49 -7.46 -0.07
N GLY A 179 -8.45 -6.15 0.18
CA GLY A 179 -9.26 -5.48 1.20
C GLY A 179 -10.59 -5.00 0.62
N CYS A 180 -11.68 -5.45 1.23
CA CYS A 180 -13.05 -5.09 0.87
C CYS A 180 -13.71 -4.24 1.96
N LEU A 181 -14.47 -3.22 1.57
CA LEU A 181 -15.32 -2.48 2.51
C LEU A 181 -16.42 -3.39 3.06
N ARG A 182 -16.71 -3.28 4.36
CA ARG A 182 -17.83 -3.96 5.03
C ARG A 182 -19.16 -3.27 4.72
N THR A 183 -19.51 -3.21 3.44
CA THR A 183 -20.76 -2.62 2.92
C THR A 183 -21.48 -3.65 2.08
N SER A 184 -22.74 -3.39 1.71
CA SER A 184 -23.53 -4.30 0.87
C SER A 184 -22.89 -4.61 -0.48
N ASN A 185 -22.08 -3.69 -1.02
CA ASN A 185 -21.46 -3.84 -2.34
C ASN A 185 -20.07 -4.52 -2.28
N SER A 186 -19.51 -4.67 -1.07
CA SER A 186 -18.18 -5.22 -0.81
C SER A 186 -17.11 -4.65 -1.75
N MET A 187 -17.07 -3.31 -1.87
CA MET A 187 -16.13 -2.60 -2.74
C MET A 187 -14.69 -3.03 -2.43
N GLU A 188 -13.95 -3.42 -3.46
CA GLU A 188 -12.54 -3.82 -3.39
C GLU A 188 -11.66 -2.56 -3.28
N ILE A 189 -11.40 -2.12 -2.05
CA ILE A 189 -10.83 -0.80 -1.75
C ILE A 189 -9.30 -0.80 -1.59
N ILE A 190 -8.71 -1.93 -1.19
CA ILE A 190 -7.25 -2.08 -1.08
C ILE A 190 -6.85 -3.31 -1.89
N ILE A 191 -5.95 -3.14 -2.85
CA ILE A 191 -5.43 -4.23 -3.69
C ILE A 191 -3.92 -4.29 -3.45
N VAL A 192 -3.39 -5.49 -3.24
CA VAL A 192 -1.99 -5.68 -2.86
C VAL A 192 -1.34 -6.73 -3.74
N GLU A 193 -0.16 -6.42 -4.27
CA GLU A 193 0.69 -7.32 -5.06
C GLU A 193 2.11 -7.34 -4.50
N ALA A 194 2.67 -8.54 -4.32
CA ALA A 194 4.04 -8.79 -3.92
C ALA A 194 4.83 -9.29 -5.13
N SER A 195 5.53 -8.38 -5.79
CA SER A 195 6.09 -8.64 -7.13
C SER A 195 7.49 -9.23 -7.13
N SER A 196 8.15 -9.35 -5.98
CA SER A 196 9.53 -9.82 -5.85
C SER A 196 9.90 -10.27 -4.44
N GLY A 197 10.82 -11.23 -4.34
CA GLY A 197 11.47 -11.60 -3.08
C GLY A 197 12.52 -10.60 -2.59
N LYS A 198 13.02 -10.82 -1.36
CA LYS A 198 13.95 -9.91 -0.64
C LYS A 198 15.35 -9.78 -1.26
N LEU A 199 15.84 -10.78 -1.99
CA LEU A 199 17.23 -10.80 -2.51
C LEU A 199 17.35 -10.05 -3.84
N LYS A 200 16.41 -10.30 -4.76
CA LYS A 200 16.47 -9.78 -6.12
C LYS A 200 15.08 -9.48 -6.67
N GLU A 201 14.96 -8.32 -7.32
CA GLU A 201 13.77 -7.95 -8.07
C GLU A 201 13.59 -8.83 -9.31
N ASN A 202 12.36 -9.32 -9.52
CA ASN A 202 11.87 -9.81 -10.80
C ASN A 202 11.22 -8.64 -11.55
N THR A 203 12.00 -7.94 -12.38
CA THR A 203 11.55 -6.69 -13.03
C THR A 203 10.41 -6.90 -14.01
N VAL A 204 10.37 -8.04 -14.71
CA VAL A 204 9.27 -8.35 -15.63
C VAL A 204 7.97 -8.49 -14.85
N HIS A 205 7.98 -9.30 -13.78
CA HIS A 205 6.83 -9.49 -12.90
C HIS A 205 6.39 -8.17 -12.24
N SER A 206 7.34 -7.38 -11.75
CA SER A 206 7.07 -6.07 -11.12
C SER A 206 6.38 -5.07 -12.05
N ILE A 207 6.74 -5.07 -13.35
CA ILE A 207 6.09 -4.24 -14.37
C ILE A 207 4.66 -4.73 -14.65
N GLU A 208 4.49 -6.05 -14.76
CA GLU A 208 3.19 -6.67 -15.04
C GLU A 208 2.21 -6.43 -13.89
N ASP A 209 2.68 -6.61 -12.64
CA ASP A 209 1.90 -6.31 -11.44
C ASP A 209 1.59 -4.84 -11.28
N SER A 210 2.50 -3.93 -11.66
CA SER A 210 2.23 -2.48 -11.65
C SER A 210 1.03 -2.14 -12.55
N LEU A 211 0.98 -2.72 -13.75
CA LEU A 211 -0.13 -2.53 -14.67
C LEU A 211 -1.41 -3.20 -14.17
N LYS A 212 -1.30 -4.43 -13.67
CA LYS A 212 -2.41 -5.20 -13.08
C LYS A 212 -3.06 -4.44 -11.93
N LEU A 213 -2.27 -3.89 -11.01
CA LEU A 213 -2.73 -3.07 -9.89
C LEU A 213 -3.55 -1.87 -10.36
N LEU A 214 -3.00 -1.11 -11.32
CA LEU A 214 -3.68 0.06 -11.90
C LEU A 214 -5.02 -0.34 -12.51
N GLU A 215 -5.04 -1.42 -13.30
CA GLU A 215 -6.24 -1.91 -13.98
C GLU A 215 -7.30 -2.40 -12.98
N CYS A 216 -6.91 -3.18 -11.98
CA CYS A 216 -7.80 -3.63 -10.90
C CYS A 216 -8.37 -2.43 -10.12
N CYS A 217 -7.58 -1.41 -9.84
CA CYS A 217 -8.06 -0.19 -9.18
C CYS A 217 -9.15 0.52 -10.02
N VAL A 218 -8.93 0.65 -11.33
CA VAL A 218 -9.93 1.22 -12.26
C VAL A 218 -11.20 0.36 -12.28
N PHE A 219 -11.06 -0.96 -12.32
CA PHE A 219 -12.20 -1.88 -12.35
C PHE A 219 -13.04 -1.82 -11.08
N SER A 220 -12.40 -1.72 -9.90
CA SER A 220 -13.12 -1.54 -8.62
C SER A 220 -13.99 -0.27 -8.66
N LEU A 221 -13.43 0.86 -9.09
CA LEU A 221 -14.22 2.09 -9.22
C LEU A 221 -15.32 1.98 -10.29
N LYS A 222 -15.01 1.42 -11.46
CA LYS A 222 -16.02 1.24 -12.52
C LYS A 222 -17.19 0.38 -12.06
N LYS A 223 -16.95 -0.71 -11.31
CA LYS A 223 -18.01 -1.52 -10.70
C LYS A 223 -18.91 -0.66 -9.83
N GLU A 224 -18.35 0.18 -8.95
CA GLU A 224 -19.14 1.07 -8.12
C GLU A 224 -19.93 2.11 -8.94
N ALA A 225 -19.38 2.61 -10.05
CA ALA A 225 -20.10 3.52 -10.93
C ALA A 225 -21.35 2.86 -11.54
N ILE A 226 -21.23 1.58 -11.92
CA ILE A 226 -22.34 0.80 -12.52
C ILE A 226 -23.38 0.43 -11.46
N LEU A 227 -22.96 0.07 -10.25
CA LEU A 227 -23.87 -0.26 -9.15
C LEU A 227 -24.62 0.97 -8.63
N ASN A 228 -24.02 2.16 -8.74
CA ASN A 228 -24.55 3.39 -8.16
C ASN A 228 -24.91 4.43 -9.23
N LYS A 229 -25.63 4.04 -10.31
CA LYS A 229 -25.95 4.91 -11.47
C LYS A 229 -26.64 6.24 -11.12
N ASN A 230 -27.37 6.29 -10.01
CA ASN A 230 -28.10 7.47 -9.56
C ASN A 230 -27.24 8.42 -8.71
N SER A 231 -25.99 8.04 -8.39
CA SER A 231 -25.09 8.89 -7.61
C SER A 231 -24.54 10.04 -8.45
N SER A 232 -24.38 11.20 -7.81
CA SER A 232 -23.75 12.34 -8.47
C SER A 232 -22.27 12.05 -8.78
N ILE A 233 -21.78 12.64 -9.87
CA ILE A 233 -20.34 12.63 -10.22
C ILE A 233 -19.51 13.20 -9.07
N ALA A 234 -20.01 14.23 -8.39
CA ALA A 234 -19.34 14.84 -7.25
C ALA A 234 -19.17 13.86 -6.07
N THR A 235 -20.16 13.00 -5.83
CA THR A 235 -20.07 11.91 -4.85
C THR A 235 -19.04 10.87 -5.29
N PHE A 236 -19.11 10.43 -6.55
CA PHE A 236 -18.21 9.41 -7.08
C PHE A 236 -16.73 9.86 -7.09
N LYS A 237 -16.46 11.15 -7.36
CA LYS A 237 -15.10 11.73 -7.25
C LYS A 237 -14.48 11.63 -5.85
N LYS A 238 -15.27 11.39 -4.80
CA LYS A 238 -14.77 11.17 -3.43
C LYS A 238 -14.31 9.74 -3.20
N LEU A 239 -14.72 8.78 -4.04
CA LEU A 239 -14.29 7.40 -3.92
C LEU A 239 -12.82 7.26 -4.34
N LYS A 240 -12.12 6.41 -3.61
CA LYS A 240 -10.72 6.09 -3.82
C LYS A 240 -10.53 4.59 -3.70
N VAL A 241 -9.62 4.07 -4.50
CA VAL A 241 -9.08 2.72 -4.35
C VAL A 241 -7.58 2.84 -4.12
N PHE A 242 -7.05 2.00 -3.24
CA PHE A 242 -5.64 2.02 -2.87
C PHE A 242 -4.94 0.79 -3.44
N GLY A 243 -3.80 1.02 -4.08
CA GLY A 243 -2.90 -0.02 -4.54
C GLY A 243 -1.68 -0.07 -3.65
N ILE A 244 -1.28 -1.26 -3.19
CA ILE A 244 -0.03 -1.48 -2.48
C ILE A 244 0.81 -2.44 -3.31
N GLN A 245 2.02 -2.01 -3.69
CA GLN A 245 2.96 -2.88 -4.36
C GLN A 245 4.20 -3.07 -3.50
N VAL A 246 4.64 -4.32 -3.38
CA VAL A 246 5.84 -4.69 -2.65
C VAL A 246 6.86 -5.20 -3.65
N ILE A 247 7.97 -4.47 -3.79
CA ILE A 247 9.08 -4.84 -4.67
C ILE A 247 10.33 -4.94 -3.81
N LYS A 248 10.79 -6.17 -3.57
CA LYS A 248 11.93 -6.47 -2.70
C LYS A 248 11.68 -5.96 -1.27
N ASN A 249 12.34 -4.89 -0.87
CA ASN A 249 12.20 -4.25 0.44
C ASN A 249 11.50 -2.90 0.36
N GLN A 250 10.94 -2.51 -0.78
CA GLN A 250 10.17 -1.28 -0.93
C GLN A 250 8.67 -1.59 -0.96
N VAL A 251 7.90 -0.83 -0.20
CA VAL A 251 6.44 -0.87 -0.19
C VAL A 251 5.93 0.48 -0.66
N VAL A 252 5.13 0.49 -1.72
CA VAL A 252 4.57 1.72 -2.29
C VAL A 252 3.05 1.67 -2.20
N LEU A 253 2.48 2.67 -1.52
CA LEU A 253 1.04 2.92 -1.46
C LEU A 253 0.68 3.97 -2.50
N SER A 254 -0.24 3.63 -3.39
CA SER A 254 -0.83 4.53 -4.38
C SER A 254 -2.32 4.69 -4.16
N GLU A 255 -2.89 5.83 -4.54
CA GLU A 255 -4.34 6.03 -4.65
C GLU A 255 -4.77 6.23 -6.10
N LEU A 256 -5.91 5.66 -6.45
CA LEU A 256 -6.59 5.90 -7.71
C LEU A 256 -7.98 6.50 -7.43
N TYR A 257 -8.33 7.55 -8.18
CA TYR A 257 -9.65 8.17 -8.13
C TYR A 257 -10.04 8.81 -9.46
N MET A 258 -11.34 9.06 -9.64
CA MET A 258 -11.84 9.66 -10.87
C MET A 258 -11.47 11.15 -10.96
N ASN A 259 -10.79 11.54 -12.04
CA ASN A 259 -10.53 12.94 -12.36
C ASN A 259 -11.76 13.57 -13.02
N ASN A 260 -12.23 12.93 -14.09
CA ASN A 260 -13.42 13.30 -14.84
C ASN A 260 -14.07 12.03 -15.43
N LYS A 261 -15.14 12.18 -16.21
CA LYS A 261 -15.89 11.03 -16.77
C LYS A 261 -15.05 10.07 -17.62
N LYS A 262 -13.88 10.49 -18.10
CA LYS A 262 -13.05 9.73 -19.05
C LYS A 262 -11.64 9.43 -18.54
N SER A 263 -11.24 10.00 -17.41
CA SER A 263 -9.87 9.88 -16.91
C SER A 263 -9.78 9.72 -15.40
N TRP A 264 -8.69 9.09 -14.99
CA TRP A 264 -8.35 8.77 -13.61
C TRP A 264 -7.11 9.55 -13.18
N ASN A 265 -6.95 9.73 -11.89
CA ASN A 265 -5.68 10.15 -11.30
C ASN A 265 -5.10 8.97 -10.55
N PHE A 266 -3.83 8.66 -10.77
CA PHE A 266 -3.07 7.64 -10.06
C PHE A 266 -1.86 8.29 -9.39
N ILE A 267 -1.84 8.30 -8.06
CA ILE A 267 -0.90 9.09 -7.28
C ILE A 267 -0.22 8.22 -6.24
N GLU A 268 1.11 8.23 -6.22
CA GLU A 268 1.92 7.63 -5.17
C GLU A 268 1.78 8.48 -3.89
N LYS A 269 1.37 7.85 -2.78
CA LYS A 269 1.13 8.53 -1.50
C LYS A 269 2.27 8.34 -0.51
N ARG A 270 2.79 7.12 -0.41
CA ARG A 270 3.79 6.74 0.59
C ARG A 270 4.68 5.66 0.01
N THR A 271 5.95 5.74 0.38
CA THR A 271 6.95 4.72 0.06
C THR A 271 7.72 4.41 1.33
N ALA A 272 7.80 3.14 1.71
CA ALA A 272 8.51 2.71 2.91
C ALA A 272 9.54 1.63 2.56
N THR A 273 10.69 1.72 3.21
CA THR A 273 11.72 0.67 3.13
C THR A 273 11.51 -0.29 4.29
N LEU A 274 11.21 -1.55 3.98
CA LEU A 274 11.14 -2.62 4.97
C LEU A 274 12.53 -2.86 5.57
N PRO A 275 12.63 -2.97 6.90
CA PRO A 275 13.87 -3.30 7.56
C PRO A 275 14.38 -4.68 7.12
N SER A 276 15.70 -4.85 7.09
CA SER A 276 16.33 -6.15 6.78
C SER A 276 16.93 -6.79 8.04
N PRO A 277 17.63 -6.04 8.90
CA PRO A 277 17.86 -6.36 10.31
C PRO A 277 17.05 -5.46 11.25
N TRP A 278 16.90 -5.88 12.52
CA TRP A 278 16.19 -5.11 13.56
C TRP A 278 16.66 -3.65 13.68
N LYS A 279 17.97 -3.41 13.58
CA LYS A 279 18.56 -2.05 13.67
C LYS A 279 18.02 -1.08 12.61
N ASP A 280 17.46 -1.59 11.52
CA ASP A 280 16.89 -0.78 10.45
C ASP A 280 15.40 -0.48 10.69
N CYS A 281 14.77 -1.00 11.75
CA CYS A 281 13.36 -0.75 12.07
C CYS A 281 13.06 0.75 12.28
N ILE A 282 14.06 1.56 12.63
CA ILE A 282 13.92 3.01 12.70
C ILE A 282 13.54 3.63 11.35
N LEU A 283 13.89 2.99 10.23
CA LEU A 283 13.52 3.44 8.88
C LEU A 283 12.02 3.37 8.61
N LEU A 284 11.25 2.65 9.42
CA LEU A 284 9.78 2.59 9.30
C LEU A 284 9.10 3.91 9.68
N ILE A 285 9.79 4.77 10.43
CA ILE A 285 9.26 6.04 10.96
C ILE A 285 10.05 7.27 10.50
N GLN A 286 10.96 7.09 9.52
CA GLN A 286 11.69 8.16 8.85
C GLN A 286 11.02 8.51 7.53
#